data_AF-A0A2P4XYU0-F1
#
_entry.id   AF-A0A2P4XYU0-F1
#
_cell.length_a   1.000
_cell.length_b   1.000
_cell.length_c   1.000
_cell.angle_alpha   90.00
_cell.angle_beta   90.00
_cell.angle_gamma   90.00
#
_symmetry.space_group_name_H-M   'P 1'
#
loop_
_entity.id
_entity.type
_entity.pdbx_description
1 polymer ?
#
loop_
_entity_poly.entity_id
_entity_poly.type
_entity_poly.pdbx_seq_one_letter_code
_entity_poly.pdbx_strand_id
1 'polypeptide(L)'
;MELGDQFAKYTQGQIRERQHLRDELMAVQSNLKRLALGLNGTLLELEHVEQEEELQSKKLMEVLAHQEEEKREQKLEKDGIKEVDYETGHLKNTTGLNAEQLKKLEAVEKKADPAVLHYDMELLAQVAVLLGVSAIGGIIATYFNIPPHAGYLLGGALVGPSCLGVVRLYKEVETISLFGSVFLLFGHGAAYSPQQPEDVFKKYFAGGVAYIVSTVLLVAGVAVYIGWTNSFIEGLIIGLGVCFSTTAPLYEHIRENRIQDSSFGR
;
A
#
# COMPACT_ATOMS: atom_id res chain seq x y z
N MET A 1 32.48 -44.15 70.04
CA MET A 1 31.48 -43.31 69.36
C MET A 1 32.02 -42.68 68.07
N GLU A 2 33.34 -42.71 67.82
CA GLU A 2 33.98 -42.00 66.69
C GLU A 2 34.01 -42.75 65.34
N LEU A 3 33.89 -44.09 65.32
CA LEU A 3 33.96 -44.85 64.07
C LEU A 3 32.70 -44.66 63.18
N GLY A 4 31.52 -44.50 63.78
CA GLY A 4 30.26 -44.30 63.04
C GLY A 4 30.16 -42.93 62.36
N ASP A 5 30.80 -41.90 62.93
CA ASP A 5 30.78 -40.53 62.39
C ASP A 5 31.70 -40.39 61.15
N GLN A 6 32.82 -41.13 61.10
CA GLN A 6 33.67 -41.19 59.92
C GLN A 6 33.01 -41.92 58.74
N PHE A 7 32.34 -43.05 58.98
CA PHE A 7 31.60 -43.76 57.91
C PHE A 7 30.44 -42.93 57.39
N ALA A 8 29.69 -42.24 58.26
CA ALA A 8 28.62 -41.34 57.85
C ALA A 8 29.13 -40.17 56.99
N LYS A 9 30.27 -39.56 57.36
CA LYS A 9 30.92 -38.51 56.56
C LYS A 9 31.43 -39.03 55.20
N TYR A 10 32.00 -40.23 55.15
CA TYR A 10 32.48 -40.83 53.90
C TYR A 10 31.33 -41.15 52.94
N THR A 11 30.24 -41.72 53.46
CA THR A 11 29.03 -42.01 52.69
C THR A 11 28.34 -40.72 52.21
N GLN A 12 28.27 -39.68 53.06
CA GLN A 12 27.72 -38.40 52.62
C GLN A 12 28.59 -37.67 51.59
N GLY A 13 29.92 -37.77 51.68
CA GLY A 13 30.83 -37.23 50.67
C GLY A 13 30.62 -37.87 49.29
N GLN A 14 30.52 -39.19 49.24
CA GLN A 14 30.24 -39.94 48.00
C GLN A 14 28.87 -39.61 47.40
N ILE A 15 27.84 -39.43 48.24
CA ILE A 15 26.51 -39.00 47.77
C ILE A 15 26.57 -37.59 47.18
N ARG A 16 27.31 -36.67 47.81
CA ARG A 16 27.45 -35.29 47.34
C ARG A 16 28.22 -35.20 46.02
N GLU A 17 29.26 -35.99 45.85
CA GLU A 17 30.04 -36.07 44.62
C GLU A 17 29.21 -36.64 43.46
N ARG A 18 28.41 -37.69 43.71
CA ARG A 18 27.44 -38.23 42.75
C ARG A 18 26.36 -37.22 42.36
N GLN A 19 25.86 -36.43 43.33
CA GLN A 19 24.89 -35.37 43.07
C GLN A 19 25.50 -34.27 42.20
N HIS A 20 26.72 -33.82 42.53
CA HIS A 20 27.45 -32.82 41.75
C HIS A 20 27.68 -33.27 40.30
N LEU A 21 28.14 -34.51 40.09
CA LEU A 21 28.32 -35.10 38.76
C LEU A 21 27.00 -35.16 37.97
N ARG A 22 25.88 -35.46 38.65
CA ARG A 22 24.56 -35.49 38.02
C ARG A 22 24.13 -34.08 37.59
N ASP A 23 24.37 -33.08 38.43
CA ASP A 23 24.02 -31.69 38.14
C ASP A 23 24.86 -31.15 36.97
N GLU A 24 26.15 -31.46 36.90
CA GLU A 24 27.01 -31.13 35.75
C GLU A 24 26.53 -31.81 34.46
N LEU A 25 26.14 -33.10 34.53
CA LEU A 25 25.62 -33.81 33.35
C LEU A 25 24.33 -33.17 32.83
N MET A 26 23.45 -32.76 33.74
CA MET A 26 22.19 -32.07 33.39
C MET A 26 22.47 -30.70 32.78
N ALA A 27 23.46 -29.96 33.31
CA ALA A 27 23.89 -28.69 32.73
C ALA A 27 24.44 -28.87 31.30
N VAL A 28 25.30 -29.86 31.08
CA VAL A 28 25.84 -30.21 29.76
C VAL A 28 24.71 -30.59 28.79
N GLN A 29 23.76 -31.43 29.21
CA GLN A 29 22.60 -31.80 28.39
C GLN A 29 21.75 -30.58 28.01
N SER A 30 21.54 -29.66 28.95
CA SER A 30 20.77 -28.44 28.70
C SER A 30 21.46 -27.51 27.69
N ASN A 31 22.80 -27.39 27.77
CA ASN A 31 23.60 -26.59 26.85
C ASN A 31 23.61 -27.20 25.44
N LEU A 32 23.75 -28.53 25.34
CA LEU A 32 23.63 -29.25 24.07
C LEU A 32 22.25 -29.03 23.42
N LYS A 33 21.18 -29.05 24.22
CA LYS A 33 19.82 -28.82 23.72
C LYS A 33 19.63 -27.38 23.23
N ARG A 34 20.19 -26.39 23.94
CA ARG A 34 20.21 -24.99 23.50
C ARG A 34 20.99 -24.81 22.21
N LEU A 35 22.14 -25.47 22.07
CA LEU A 35 22.93 -25.44 20.85
C LEU A 35 22.17 -26.03 19.66
N ALA A 36 21.52 -27.18 19.85
CA ALA A 36 20.71 -27.82 18.81
C ALA A 36 19.53 -26.95 18.36
N LEU A 37 18.85 -26.28 19.31
CA LEU A 37 17.78 -25.33 19.01
C LEU A 37 18.31 -24.10 18.25
N GLY A 38 19.46 -23.56 18.66
CA GLY A 38 20.13 -22.46 17.95
C GLY A 38 20.51 -22.85 16.53
N LEU A 39 21.10 -24.03 16.34
CA LEU A 39 21.50 -24.53 15.02
C LEU A 39 20.30 -24.74 14.08
N ASN A 40 19.20 -25.27 14.62
CA ASN A 40 17.97 -25.47 13.85
C ASN A 40 17.33 -24.13 13.42
N GLY A 41 17.38 -23.12 14.30
CA GLY A 41 16.97 -21.76 13.96
C GLY A 41 17.83 -21.18 12.84
N THR A 42 19.15 -21.30 12.94
CA THR A 42 20.07 -20.80 11.90
C THR A 42 19.90 -21.53 10.57
N LEU A 43 19.64 -22.84 10.56
CA LEU A 43 19.41 -23.60 9.32
C LEU A 43 18.13 -23.15 8.60
N LEU A 44 17.08 -22.85 9.36
CA LEU A 44 15.81 -22.37 8.82
C LEU A 44 15.93 -20.94 8.25
N GLU A 45 16.77 -20.12 8.88
CA GLU A 45 17.10 -18.78 8.39
C GLU A 45 17.98 -18.84 7.11
N LEU A 46 18.94 -19.76 7.06
CA LEU A 46 19.77 -20.03 5.87
C LEU A 46 18.94 -20.57 4.69
N GLU A 47 17.96 -21.46 4.94
CA GLU A 47 17.04 -21.95 3.89
C GLU A 47 16.18 -20.82 3.30
N HIS A 48 15.79 -19.83 4.12
CA HIS A 48 15.03 -18.68 3.65
C HIS A 48 15.89 -17.69 2.85
N VAL A 49 17.13 -17.46 3.28
CA VAL A 49 18.09 -16.59 2.57
C VAL A 49 18.50 -17.18 1.22
N GLU A 50 18.68 -18.51 1.13
CA GLU A 50 18.98 -19.18 -0.14
C GLU A 50 17.83 -19.04 -1.16
N GLN A 51 16.58 -19.10 -0.70
CA GLN A 51 15.41 -18.85 -1.55
C GLN A 51 15.29 -17.39 -2.01
N GLU A 52 15.64 -16.42 -1.16
CA GLU A 52 15.65 -15.00 -1.53
C GLU A 52 16.79 -14.68 -2.52
N GLU A 53 17.99 -15.25 -2.35
CA GLU A 53 19.10 -15.07 -3.30
C GLU A 53 18.80 -15.69 -4.67
N GLU A 54 18.16 -16.86 -4.74
CA GLU A 54 17.71 -17.42 -6.03
C GLU A 54 16.68 -16.52 -6.73
N LEU A 55 15.74 -15.96 -5.97
CA LEU A 55 14.70 -15.08 -6.52
C LEU A 55 15.30 -13.74 -7.00
N GLN A 56 16.24 -13.19 -6.24
CA GLN A 56 17.00 -11.99 -6.61
C GLN A 56 17.87 -12.24 -7.84
N SER A 57 18.57 -13.37 -7.90
CA SER A 57 19.41 -13.77 -9.04
C SER A 57 18.59 -13.98 -10.31
N LYS A 58 17.41 -14.62 -10.21
CA LYS A 58 16.47 -14.76 -11.32
C LYS A 58 15.96 -13.41 -11.83
N LYS A 59 15.52 -12.52 -10.93
CA LYS A 59 15.08 -11.15 -11.29
C LYS A 59 16.20 -10.33 -11.93
N LEU A 60 17.43 -10.46 -11.42
CA LEU A 60 18.59 -9.76 -11.96
C LEU A 60 18.96 -10.29 -13.35
N MET A 61 18.93 -11.61 -13.56
CA MET A 61 19.13 -12.21 -14.88
C MET A 61 18.05 -11.77 -15.89
N GLU A 62 16.80 -11.67 -15.45
CA GLU A 62 15.69 -11.19 -16.29
C GLU A 62 15.88 -9.73 -16.71
N VAL A 63 16.25 -8.85 -15.78
CA VAL A 63 16.54 -7.43 -16.06
C VAL A 63 17.76 -7.29 -16.99
N LEU A 64 18.83 -8.08 -16.77
CA LEU A 64 20.01 -8.06 -17.62
C LEU A 64 19.72 -8.56 -19.04
N ALA A 65 18.88 -9.59 -19.18
CA ALA A 65 18.44 -10.09 -20.48
C ALA A 65 17.64 -9.03 -21.26
N HIS A 66 16.72 -8.33 -20.58
CA HIS A 66 15.96 -7.24 -21.19
C HIS A 66 16.86 -6.08 -21.65
N GLN A 67 17.89 -5.75 -20.87
CA GLN A 67 18.87 -4.72 -21.25
C GLN A 67 19.75 -5.12 -22.43
N GLU A 68 20.08 -6.41 -22.59
CA GLU A 68 20.82 -6.88 -23.76
C GLU A 68 19.96 -6.86 -25.03
N GLU A 69 18.67 -7.17 -24.93
CA GLU A 69 17.73 -7.05 -26.05
C GLU A 69 17.56 -5.59 -26.48
N GLU A 70 17.31 -4.66 -25.56
CA GLU A 70 17.22 -3.22 -25.87
C GLU A 70 18.52 -2.67 -26.50
N LYS A 71 19.69 -3.09 -25.99
CA LYS A 71 20.98 -2.69 -26.57
C LYS A 71 21.19 -3.27 -27.97
N ARG A 72 20.66 -4.47 -28.25
CA ARG A 72 20.71 -5.08 -29.58
C ARG A 72 19.80 -4.33 -30.55
N GLU A 73 18.59 -3.98 -30.12
CA GLU A 73 17.65 -3.19 -30.91
C GLU A 73 18.22 -1.82 -31.28
N GLN A 74 18.79 -1.09 -30.31
CA GLN A 74 19.45 0.19 -30.55
C GLN A 74 20.67 0.08 -31.49
N LYS A 75 21.34 -1.07 -31.51
CA LYS A 75 22.48 -1.31 -32.40
C LYS A 75 22.02 -1.63 -33.83
N LEU A 76 20.92 -2.37 -33.99
CA LEU A 76 20.28 -2.60 -35.28
C LEU A 76 19.71 -1.31 -35.89
N GLU A 77 19.20 -0.40 -35.06
CA GLU A 77 18.70 0.91 -35.50
C GLU A 77 19.82 1.81 -36.05
N LYS A 78 20.99 1.81 -35.38
CA LYS A 78 22.18 2.54 -35.86
C LYS A 78 22.78 1.98 -37.15
N ASP A 79 22.59 0.69 -37.40
CA ASP A 79 23.08 0.00 -38.61
C ASP A 79 22.12 0.12 -39.81
N GLY A 80 21.02 0.90 -39.68
CA GLY A 80 20.18 1.32 -40.81
C GLY A 80 19.23 0.25 -41.36
N ILE A 81 18.93 -0.81 -40.58
CA ILE A 81 17.97 -1.85 -40.98
C ILE A 81 16.62 -1.61 -40.28
N LYS A 82 15.76 -0.90 -41.04
CA LYS A 82 14.28 -0.76 -41.02
C LYS A 82 13.55 -0.04 -39.87
N GLU A 83 12.96 1.09 -40.26
CA GLU A 83 11.95 1.89 -39.56
C GLU A 83 10.53 1.50 -40.03
N VAL A 84 9.60 1.33 -39.08
CA VAL A 84 8.18 1.04 -39.30
C VAL A 84 7.44 2.36 -39.49
N ASP A 85 6.62 2.49 -40.54
CA ASP A 85 5.77 3.67 -40.72
C ASP A 85 4.53 3.56 -39.81
N TYR A 86 4.55 4.31 -38.70
CA TYR A 86 3.57 4.24 -37.60
C TYR A 86 2.14 4.62 -38.00
N GLU A 87 1.95 5.28 -39.15
CA GLU A 87 0.61 5.62 -39.64
C GLU A 87 -0.01 4.50 -40.50
N THR A 88 0.81 3.62 -41.07
CA THR A 88 0.34 2.59 -42.00
C THR A 88 0.68 1.16 -41.58
N GLY A 89 1.53 0.99 -40.56
CA GLY A 89 2.00 -0.32 -40.10
C GLY A 89 2.90 -1.05 -41.09
N HIS A 90 3.39 -0.38 -42.15
CA HIS A 90 4.20 -1.01 -43.19
C HIS A 90 5.68 -0.63 -43.11
N LEU A 91 6.56 -1.59 -43.41
CA LEU A 91 8.00 -1.40 -43.43
C LEU A 91 8.41 -0.50 -44.62
N LYS A 92 9.20 0.55 -44.38
CA LYS A 92 9.85 1.30 -45.47
C LYS A 92 10.92 0.43 -46.14
N ASN A 93 10.78 0.29 -47.47
CA ASN A 93 11.64 -0.47 -48.40
C ASN A 93 11.57 -2.02 -48.28
N THR A 94 10.71 -2.64 -49.11
CA THR A 94 10.55 -4.09 -49.25
C THR A 94 11.05 -4.64 -50.58
N THR A 95 11.74 -3.85 -51.40
CA THR A 95 12.32 -4.34 -52.65
C THR A 95 13.65 -5.03 -52.40
N GLY A 96 13.61 -6.34 -52.16
CA GLY A 96 14.79 -7.21 -52.29
C GLY A 96 14.94 -8.42 -51.36
N LEU A 97 13.96 -8.79 -50.53
CA LEU A 97 14.13 -9.91 -49.58
C LEU A 97 13.55 -11.25 -50.08
N ASN A 98 14.33 -12.32 -49.87
CA ASN A 98 14.01 -13.70 -50.22
C ASN A 98 12.89 -14.27 -49.32
N ALA A 99 12.06 -15.18 -49.87
CA ALA A 99 10.80 -15.64 -49.27
C ALA A 99 10.93 -16.27 -47.86
N GLU A 100 12.11 -16.79 -47.51
CA GLU A 100 12.39 -17.35 -46.19
C GLU A 100 12.62 -16.28 -45.10
N GLN A 101 13.17 -15.13 -45.47
CA GLN A 101 13.38 -14.02 -44.54
C GLN A 101 12.07 -13.29 -44.25
N LEU A 102 11.16 -13.24 -45.22
CA LEU A 102 9.82 -12.67 -45.06
C LEU A 102 9.00 -13.44 -44.01
N LYS A 103 9.08 -14.78 -44.02
CA LYS A 103 8.37 -15.63 -43.06
C LYS A 103 8.91 -15.53 -41.63
N LYS A 104 10.23 -15.29 -41.50
CA LYS A 104 10.88 -15.03 -40.20
C LYS A 104 10.63 -13.61 -39.71
N LEU A 105 10.49 -12.63 -40.61
CA LEU A 105 10.08 -11.26 -40.25
C LEU A 105 8.61 -11.19 -39.85
N GLU A 106 7.67 -11.84 -40.55
CA GLU A 106 6.25 -11.89 -40.13
C GLU A 106 6.08 -12.50 -38.73
N ALA A 107 6.86 -13.53 -38.41
CA ALA A 107 6.86 -14.16 -37.09
C ALA A 107 7.43 -13.26 -35.98
N VAL A 108 8.33 -12.34 -36.33
CA VAL A 108 8.91 -11.35 -35.41
C VAL A 108 8.02 -10.12 -35.31
N GLU A 109 7.44 -9.63 -36.40
CA GLU A 109 6.47 -8.53 -36.48
C GLU A 109 5.23 -8.82 -35.62
N LYS A 110 4.68 -10.03 -35.70
CA LYS A 110 3.55 -10.45 -34.85
C LYS A 110 3.91 -10.55 -33.36
N LYS A 111 5.19 -10.68 -33.04
CA LYS A 111 5.70 -10.84 -31.66
C LYS A 111 6.25 -9.53 -31.08
N ALA A 112 6.59 -8.57 -31.93
CA ALA A 112 7.30 -7.33 -31.63
C ALA A 112 6.47 -6.09 -32.01
N ASP A 113 5.15 -6.15 -31.89
CA ASP A 113 4.31 -4.96 -31.91
C ASP A 113 4.10 -4.48 -30.45
N PRO A 114 5.04 -3.69 -29.87
CA PRO A 114 4.88 -3.13 -28.52
C PRO A 114 3.78 -2.06 -28.47
N ALA A 115 3.21 -1.66 -29.61
CA ALA A 115 2.09 -0.72 -29.69
C ALA A 115 0.73 -1.40 -29.60
N VAL A 116 0.67 -2.74 -29.44
CA VAL A 116 -0.58 -3.42 -29.06
C VAL A 116 -0.96 -2.95 -27.67
N LEU A 117 -2.01 -2.13 -27.62
CA LEU A 117 -2.55 -1.60 -26.39
C LEU A 117 -3.13 -2.76 -25.58
N HIS A 118 -2.39 -3.19 -24.55
CA HIS A 118 -2.84 -4.23 -23.63
C HIS A 118 -3.89 -3.61 -22.71
N TYR A 119 -5.15 -3.63 -23.16
CA TYR A 119 -6.27 -3.22 -22.33
C TYR A 119 -6.48 -4.23 -21.22
N ASP A 120 -6.30 -3.78 -19.98
CA ASP A 120 -6.72 -4.56 -18.82
C ASP A 120 -8.24 -4.44 -18.67
N MET A 121 -8.95 -5.29 -19.42
CA MET A 121 -10.42 -5.31 -19.43
C MET A 121 -10.98 -5.66 -18.05
N GLU A 122 -10.20 -6.36 -17.22
CA GLU A 122 -10.58 -6.70 -15.86
C GLU A 122 -10.57 -5.45 -14.96
N LEU A 123 -9.52 -4.63 -15.04
CA LEU A 123 -9.46 -3.35 -14.34
C LEU A 123 -10.62 -2.44 -14.73
N LEU A 124 -10.85 -2.27 -16.03
CA LEU A 124 -11.89 -1.36 -16.53
C LEU A 124 -13.29 -1.80 -16.07
N ALA A 125 -13.57 -3.11 -16.12
CA ALA A 125 -14.82 -3.66 -15.62
C ALA A 125 -14.99 -3.42 -14.11
N GLN A 126 -13.94 -3.63 -13.31
CA GLN A 126 -13.99 -3.41 -11.87
C GLN A 126 -14.21 -1.94 -11.50
N VAL A 127 -13.55 -1.00 -12.18
CA VAL A 127 -13.76 0.43 -12.00
C VAL A 127 -15.19 0.83 -12.40
N ALA A 128 -15.70 0.30 -13.52
CA ALA A 128 -17.07 0.56 -13.97
C ALA A 128 -18.11 0.05 -12.96
N VAL A 129 -17.92 -1.15 -12.41
CA VAL A 129 -18.79 -1.71 -11.36
C VAL A 129 -18.70 -0.88 -10.08
N LEU A 130 -17.50 -0.48 -9.66
CA LEU A 130 -17.30 0.35 -8.48
C LEU A 130 -18.02 1.71 -8.62
N LEU A 131 -17.86 2.38 -9.76
CA LEU A 131 -18.55 3.63 -10.06
C LEU A 131 -20.07 3.45 -10.14
N GLY A 132 -20.54 2.37 -10.78
CA GLY A 132 -21.96 2.07 -10.92
C GLY A 132 -22.64 1.82 -9.57
N VAL A 133 -22.06 0.95 -8.73
CA VAL A 133 -22.64 0.66 -7.41
C VAL A 133 -22.52 1.84 -6.46
N SER A 134 -21.41 2.58 -6.53
CA SER A 134 -21.26 3.83 -5.78
C SER A 134 -22.35 4.82 -6.19
N ALA A 135 -22.56 5.07 -7.48
CA ALA A 135 -23.62 5.96 -7.97
C ALA A 135 -25.03 5.55 -7.49
N ILE A 136 -25.35 4.26 -7.56
CA ILE A 136 -26.62 3.72 -7.03
C ILE A 136 -26.73 3.98 -5.52
N GLY A 137 -25.66 3.71 -4.76
CA GLY A 137 -25.59 3.98 -3.32
C GLY A 137 -25.82 5.45 -2.98
N GLY A 138 -25.25 6.36 -3.77
CA GLY A 138 -25.47 7.81 -3.64
C GLY A 138 -26.92 8.22 -3.92
N ILE A 139 -27.54 7.68 -4.98
CA ILE A 139 -28.97 7.95 -5.29
C ILE A 139 -29.86 7.49 -4.14
N ILE A 140 -29.60 6.30 -3.61
CA ILE A 140 -30.33 5.75 -2.45
C ILE A 140 -30.12 6.66 -1.22
N ALA A 141 -28.88 7.09 -0.95
CA ALA A 141 -28.60 7.99 0.17
C ALA A 141 -29.35 9.32 0.07
N THR A 142 -29.37 9.93 -1.12
CA THR A 142 -30.14 11.16 -1.38
C THR A 142 -31.63 10.94 -1.14
N TYR A 143 -32.18 9.78 -1.51
CA TYR A 143 -33.58 9.45 -1.25
C TYR A 143 -33.92 9.43 0.26
N PHE A 144 -32.97 9.00 1.09
CA PHE A 144 -33.10 9.02 2.56
C PHE A 144 -32.73 10.36 3.21
N ASN A 145 -32.49 11.42 2.43
CA ASN A 145 -31.96 12.73 2.92
C ASN A 145 -30.61 12.61 3.65
N ILE A 146 -29.82 11.59 3.31
CA ILE A 146 -28.45 11.43 3.81
C ILE A 146 -27.50 12.02 2.76
N PRO A 147 -26.39 12.67 3.17
CA PRO A 147 -25.42 13.20 2.22
C PRO A 147 -24.92 12.12 1.23
N PRO A 148 -24.85 12.41 -0.09
CA PRO A 148 -24.51 11.43 -1.12
C PRO A 148 -23.15 10.74 -0.91
N HIS A 149 -22.19 11.44 -0.31
CA HIS A 149 -20.86 10.91 -0.03
C HIS A 149 -20.87 9.68 0.89
N ALA A 150 -21.82 9.62 1.83
CA ALA A 150 -22.00 8.43 2.68
C ALA A 150 -22.51 7.24 1.86
N GLY A 151 -23.41 7.49 0.90
CA GLY A 151 -23.92 6.48 -0.02
C GLY A 151 -22.84 5.90 -0.93
N TYR A 152 -21.95 6.76 -1.45
CA TYR A 152 -20.79 6.34 -2.24
C TYR A 152 -19.86 5.40 -1.44
N LEU A 153 -19.58 5.77 -0.19
CA LEU A 153 -18.74 4.98 0.72
C LEU A 153 -19.37 3.61 1.01
N LEU A 154 -20.67 3.58 1.33
CA LEU A 154 -21.39 2.34 1.60
C LEU A 154 -21.46 1.43 0.37
N GLY A 155 -21.75 1.98 -0.80
CA GLY A 155 -21.76 1.23 -2.06
C GLY A 155 -20.39 0.60 -2.37
N GLY A 156 -19.31 1.38 -2.22
CA GLY A 156 -17.95 0.89 -2.38
C GLY A 156 -17.56 -0.16 -1.34
N ALA A 157 -17.92 0.04 -0.07
CA ALA A 157 -17.65 -0.91 1.00
C ALA A 157 -18.36 -2.26 0.81
N LEU A 158 -19.59 -2.25 0.27
CA LEU A 158 -20.32 -3.46 -0.08
C LEU A 158 -19.64 -4.24 -1.21
N VAL A 159 -19.19 -3.56 -2.24
CA VAL A 159 -18.52 -4.19 -3.40
C VAL A 159 -17.08 -4.63 -3.10
N GLY A 160 -16.49 -4.03 -2.06
CA GLY A 160 -15.13 -4.29 -1.62
C GLY A 160 -14.87 -5.74 -1.19
N PRO A 161 -13.58 -6.10 -1.02
CA PRO A 161 -13.14 -7.46 -0.70
C PRO A 161 -13.72 -7.98 0.62
N SER A 162 -13.97 -7.09 1.58
CA SER A 162 -14.49 -7.44 2.90
C SER A 162 -15.96 -7.84 2.91
N CYS A 163 -16.73 -7.57 1.85
CA CYS A 163 -18.17 -7.83 1.80
C CYS A 163 -18.56 -8.74 0.64
N LEU A 164 -18.73 -8.23 -0.59
CA LEU A 164 -19.10 -9.06 -1.74
C LEU A 164 -17.90 -9.62 -2.53
N GLY A 165 -16.71 -9.02 -2.42
CA GLY A 165 -15.50 -9.54 -3.08
C GLY A 165 -15.53 -9.50 -4.62
N VAL A 166 -16.30 -8.59 -5.20
CA VAL A 166 -16.45 -8.45 -6.66
C VAL A 166 -15.22 -7.77 -7.28
N VAL A 167 -14.58 -6.86 -6.54
CA VAL A 167 -13.34 -6.17 -6.96
C VAL A 167 -12.15 -6.96 -6.44
N ARG A 168 -11.29 -7.45 -7.34
CA ARG A 168 -10.13 -8.32 -7.03
C ARG A 168 -8.78 -7.64 -7.29
N LEU A 169 -8.72 -6.65 -8.18
CA LEU A 169 -7.51 -5.88 -8.50
C LEU A 169 -7.38 -4.64 -7.58
N TYR A 170 -7.25 -4.87 -6.27
CA TYR A 170 -7.20 -3.79 -5.28
C TYR A 170 -6.00 -2.84 -5.47
N LYS A 171 -4.83 -3.37 -5.87
CA LYS A 171 -3.59 -2.59 -5.99
C LYS A 171 -3.65 -1.54 -7.11
N GLU A 172 -4.31 -1.88 -8.20
CA GLU A 172 -4.43 -0.97 -9.35
C GLU A 172 -5.55 0.06 -9.13
N VAL A 173 -6.68 -0.38 -8.57
CA VAL A 173 -7.76 0.52 -8.15
C VAL A 173 -7.29 1.51 -7.08
N GLU A 174 -6.40 1.12 -6.16
CA GLU A 174 -5.78 2.01 -5.16
C GLU A 174 -4.98 3.13 -5.84
N THR A 175 -4.21 2.80 -6.87
CA THR A 175 -3.41 3.78 -7.62
C THR A 175 -4.33 4.79 -8.33
N ILE A 176 -5.40 4.32 -8.96
CA ILE A 176 -6.42 5.18 -9.59
C ILE A 176 -7.11 6.08 -8.55
N SER A 177 -7.44 5.54 -7.37
CA SER A 177 -8.03 6.31 -6.27
C SER A 177 -7.09 7.41 -5.78
N LEU A 178 -5.79 7.13 -5.69
CA LEU A 178 -4.79 8.13 -5.32
C LEU A 178 -4.77 9.27 -6.34
N PHE A 179 -4.67 8.96 -7.63
CA PHE A 179 -4.75 9.98 -8.69
C PHE A 179 -6.07 10.74 -8.65
N GLY A 180 -7.21 10.06 -8.45
CA GLY A 180 -8.51 10.69 -8.31
C GLY A 180 -8.56 11.70 -7.16
N SER A 181 -8.00 11.34 -6.00
CA SER A 181 -7.91 12.25 -4.85
C SER A 181 -7.00 13.45 -5.12
N VAL A 182 -5.87 13.25 -5.79
CA VAL A 182 -4.94 14.32 -6.19
C VAL A 182 -5.62 15.27 -7.17
N PHE A 183 -6.32 14.75 -8.18
CA PHE A 183 -7.08 15.57 -9.13
C PHE A 183 -8.24 16.31 -8.47
N LEU A 184 -8.91 15.70 -7.49
CA LEU A 184 -9.97 16.36 -6.72
C LEU A 184 -9.40 17.54 -5.91
N LEU A 185 -8.30 17.32 -5.18
CA LEU A 185 -7.63 18.37 -4.40
C LEU A 185 -7.05 19.46 -5.30
N PHE A 186 -6.50 19.08 -6.44
CA PHE A 186 -6.01 20.01 -7.46
C PHE A 186 -7.15 20.88 -8.01
N GLY A 187 -8.29 20.27 -8.38
CA GLY A 187 -9.47 20.99 -8.86
C GLY A 187 -10.03 21.93 -7.79
N HIS A 188 -10.06 21.50 -6.53
CA HIS A 188 -10.46 22.34 -5.40
C HIS A 188 -9.50 23.53 -5.26
N GLY A 189 -8.19 23.31 -5.31
CA GLY A 189 -7.18 24.37 -5.27
C GLY A 189 -7.25 25.34 -6.45
N ALA A 190 -7.47 24.83 -7.67
CA ALA A 190 -7.58 25.65 -8.88
C ALA A 190 -8.83 26.54 -8.91
N ALA A 191 -9.90 26.15 -8.20
CA ALA A 191 -11.13 26.92 -8.11
C ALA A 191 -11.01 28.16 -7.19
N TYR A 192 -10.00 28.22 -6.31
CA TYR A 192 -9.80 29.36 -5.42
C TYR A 192 -8.88 30.41 -6.03
N SER A 193 -9.45 31.55 -6.43
CA SER A 193 -8.68 32.75 -6.81
C SER A 193 -8.31 33.56 -5.55
N PRO A 194 -7.03 33.88 -5.29
CA PRO A 194 -6.57 34.58 -4.09
C PRO A 194 -6.82 36.10 -4.17
N GLN A 195 -8.05 36.52 -4.47
CA GLN A 195 -8.43 37.93 -4.59
C GLN A 195 -8.91 38.54 -3.26
N GLN A 196 -8.70 37.85 -2.13
CA GLN A 196 -9.15 38.33 -0.82
C GLN A 196 -8.11 39.27 -0.18
N PRO A 197 -8.55 40.36 0.49
CA PRO A 197 -7.64 41.25 1.21
C PRO A 197 -6.92 40.51 2.35
N GLU A 198 -5.64 40.83 2.56
CA GLU A 198 -4.75 40.14 3.52
C GLU A 198 -5.31 40.08 4.95
N ASP A 199 -6.03 41.12 5.38
CA ASP A 199 -6.66 41.19 6.71
C ASP A 199 -7.76 40.14 6.92
N VAL A 200 -8.45 39.78 5.85
CA VAL A 200 -9.52 38.79 5.86
C VAL A 200 -8.91 37.39 5.87
N PHE A 201 -7.88 37.17 5.06
CA PHE A 201 -7.12 35.92 5.04
C PHE A 201 -6.52 35.58 6.41
N LYS A 202 -5.93 36.57 7.10
CA LYS A 202 -5.33 36.36 8.44
C LYS A 202 -6.38 35.94 9.49
N LYS A 203 -7.59 36.49 9.42
CA LYS A 203 -8.69 36.11 10.32
C LYS A 203 -9.18 34.69 10.07
N TYR A 204 -9.37 34.30 8.81
CA TYR A 204 -9.75 32.93 8.46
C TYR A 204 -8.66 31.92 8.84
N PHE A 205 -7.39 32.26 8.60
CA PHE A 205 -6.27 31.40 8.97
C PHE A 205 -6.17 31.22 10.49
N ALA A 206 -6.24 32.30 11.26
CA ALA A 206 -6.22 32.24 12.72
C ALA A 206 -7.42 31.45 13.27
N GLY A 207 -8.61 31.65 12.70
CA GLY A 207 -9.82 30.91 13.06
C GLY A 207 -9.69 29.41 12.75
N GLY A 208 -9.15 29.05 11.57
CA GLY A 208 -8.91 27.67 11.18
C GLY A 208 -7.90 26.97 12.08
N VAL A 209 -6.77 27.61 12.39
CA VAL A 209 -5.79 27.07 13.33
C VAL A 209 -6.38 26.90 14.73
N ALA A 210 -7.12 27.89 15.22
CA ALA A 210 -7.79 27.81 16.52
C ALA A 210 -8.83 26.68 16.56
N TYR A 211 -9.61 26.51 15.48
CA TYR A 211 -10.58 25.42 15.34
C TYR A 211 -9.90 24.05 15.39
N ILE A 212 -8.81 23.88 14.63
CA ILE A 212 -8.06 22.62 14.58
C ILE A 212 -7.51 22.29 15.97
N VAL A 213 -6.77 23.21 16.58
CA VAL A 213 -6.15 23.01 17.89
C VAL A 213 -7.21 22.72 18.96
N SER A 214 -8.31 23.48 18.98
CA SER A 214 -9.40 23.28 19.94
C SER A 214 -10.06 21.91 19.78
N THR A 215 -10.36 21.50 18.54
CA THR A 215 -11.00 20.22 18.25
C THR A 215 -10.11 19.05 18.64
N VAL A 216 -8.82 19.10 18.27
CA VAL A 216 -7.84 18.05 18.61
C VAL A 216 -7.70 17.90 20.12
N LEU A 217 -7.60 19.00 20.88
CA LEU A 217 -7.49 18.97 22.33
C LEU A 217 -8.76 18.44 22.99
N LEU A 218 -9.94 18.82 22.50
CA LEU A 218 -11.22 18.36 23.01
C LEU A 218 -11.37 16.85 22.80
N VAL A 219 -11.11 16.36 21.58
CA VAL A 219 -11.18 14.93 21.26
C VAL A 219 -10.16 14.13 22.06
N ALA A 220 -8.93 14.61 22.19
CA ALA A 220 -7.91 13.96 23.01
C ALA A 220 -8.35 13.87 24.49
N GLY A 221 -8.91 14.95 25.04
CA GLY A 221 -9.43 14.98 26.41
C GLY A 221 -10.59 14.01 26.63
N VAL A 222 -11.53 13.94 25.69
CA VAL A 222 -12.67 13.01 25.75
C VAL A 222 -12.21 11.56 25.59
N ALA A 223 -11.26 11.27 24.69
CA ALA A 223 -10.73 9.93 24.47
C ALA A 223 -10.03 9.37 25.72
N VAL A 224 -9.29 10.21 26.45
CA VAL A 224 -8.67 9.85 27.73
C VAL A 224 -9.73 9.71 28.84
N TYR A 225 -10.71 10.60 28.89
CA TYR A 225 -11.78 10.54 29.90
C TYR A 225 -12.64 9.28 29.80
N ILE A 226 -12.95 8.84 28.57
CA ILE A 226 -13.70 7.60 28.29
C ILE A 226 -12.82 6.33 28.52
N GLY A 227 -11.50 6.49 28.68
CA GLY A 227 -10.57 5.38 28.83
C GLY A 227 -10.30 4.61 27.52
N TRP A 228 -10.57 5.23 26.38
CA TRP A 228 -10.36 4.62 25.06
C TRP A 228 -8.87 4.62 24.65
N THR A 229 -8.09 5.50 25.28
CA THR A 229 -6.64 5.60 25.10
C THR A 229 -5.97 5.77 26.46
N ASN A 230 -4.82 5.11 26.66
CA ASN A 230 -4.07 5.18 27.91
C ASN A 230 -3.06 6.34 27.91
N SER A 231 -2.72 6.85 26.72
CA SER A 231 -1.77 7.94 26.55
C SER A 231 -2.42 9.14 25.89
N PHE A 232 -2.08 10.34 26.38
CA PHE A 232 -2.52 11.61 25.79
C PHE A 232 -2.09 11.74 24.31
N ILE A 233 -0.97 11.13 23.94
CA ILE A 233 -0.45 11.15 22.57
C ILE A 233 -1.35 10.35 21.62
N GLU A 234 -1.88 9.20 22.06
CA GLU A 234 -2.83 8.40 21.27
C GLU A 234 -4.14 9.19 21.05
N GLY A 235 -4.63 9.85 22.10
CA GLY A 235 -5.78 10.76 22.01
C GLY A 235 -5.55 11.92 21.02
N LEU A 236 -4.32 12.47 20.98
CA LEU A 236 -3.96 13.52 20.02
C LEU A 236 -4.00 13.02 18.57
N ILE A 237 -3.52 11.82 18.30
CA ILE A 237 -3.54 11.20 16.96
C ILE A 237 -4.98 11.01 16.50
N ILE A 238 -5.84 10.49 17.38
CA ILE A 238 -7.28 10.33 17.09
C ILE A 238 -7.91 11.70 16.84
N GLY A 239 -7.61 12.70 17.68
CA GLY A 239 -8.08 14.06 17.51
C GLY A 239 -7.68 14.68 16.17
N LEU A 240 -6.44 14.45 15.74
CA LEU A 240 -5.93 14.90 14.44
C LEU A 240 -6.71 14.25 13.29
N GLY A 241 -6.98 12.93 13.38
CA GLY A 241 -7.77 12.21 12.39
C GLY A 241 -9.21 12.73 12.29
N VAL A 242 -9.86 12.98 13.43
CA VAL A 242 -11.23 13.52 13.48
C VAL A 242 -11.31 14.97 12.96
N CYS A 243 -10.23 15.74 13.13
CA CYS A 243 -10.17 17.14 12.72
C CYS A 243 -10.22 17.34 11.19
N PHE A 244 -9.86 16.32 10.39
CA PHE A 244 -9.99 16.36 8.92
C PHE A 244 -11.46 16.22 8.48
N SER A 245 -12.29 17.21 8.81
CA SER A 245 -13.66 17.29 8.35
C SER A 245 -13.74 17.96 6.98
N THR A 246 -14.50 17.38 6.06
CA THR A 246 -14.83 18.02 4.78
C THR A 246 -15.93 19.08 4.98
N THR A 247 -15.75 20.26 4.40
CA THR A 247 -16.77 21.34 4.39
C THR A 247 -17.68 21.27 3.16
N ALA A 248 -17.43 20.33 2.23
CA ALA A 248 -18.19 20.20 0.99
C ALA A 248 -19.72 20.08 1.20
N PRO A 249 -20.23 19.31 2.18
CA PRO A 249 -21.67 19.21 2.41
C PRO A 249 -22.30 20.53 2.85
N LEU A 250 -21.59 21.33 3.65
CA LEU A 250 -22.04 22.64 4.10
C LEU A 250 -22.07 23.63 2.93
N TYR A 251 -21.05 23.61 2.08
CA TYR A 251 -21.02 24.47 0.89
C TYR A 251 -22.17 24.15 -0.07
N GLU A 252 -22.45 22.87 -0.30
CA GLU A 252 -23.58 22.44 -1.12
C GLU A 252 -24.91 22.92 -0.53
N HIS A 253 -25.09 22.79 0.79
CA HIS A 253 -26.27 23.29 1.50
C HIS A 253 -26.43 24.82 1.40
N ILE A 254 -25.33 25.58 1.52
CA ILE A 254 -25.32 27.04 1.36
C ILE A 254 -25.69 27.43 -0.08
N ARG A 255 -25.18 26.68 -1.06
CA ARG A 255 -25.46 26.87 -2.49
C ARG A 255 -26.92 26.59 -2.82
N GLU A 256 -27.45 25.46 -2.36
CA GLU A 256 -28.83 25.04 -2.58
C GLU A 256 -29.83 26.02 -1.97
N ASN A 257 -29.54 26.53 -0.77
CA ASN A 257 -30.38 27.52 -0.08
C ASN A 257 -30.15 28.97 -0.50
N ARG A 258 -29.25 29.23 -1.48
CA ARG A 258 -28.90 30.57 -1.98
C ARG A 258 -28.51 31.58 -0.88
N ILE A 259 -27.92 31.11 0.22
CA ILE A 259 -27.48 31.95 1.35
C ILE A 259 -26.03 32.47 1.21
N GLN A 260 -25.48 32.36 0.00
CA GLN A 260 -24.08 32.69 -0.35
C GLN A 260 -23.73 34.16 -0.06
N ASP A 261 -24.67 35.08 -0.30
CA ASP A 261 -24.46 36.52 -0.13
C ASP A 261 -24.73 37.02 1.31
N SER A 262 -25.20 36.14 2.20
CA SER A 262 -25.44 36.49 3.60
C SER A 262 -24.13 36.56 4.40
N SER A 263 -24.14 37.27 5.53
CA SER A 263 -22.97 37.31 6.44
C SER A 263 -22.56 35.94 6.99
N PHE A 264 -23.41 34.91 6.87
CA PHE A 264 -23.12 33.53 7.25
C PHE A 264 -22.55 32.69 6.09
N GLY A 265 -22.75 33.13 4.83
CA GLY A 265 -22.27 32.43 3.63
C GLY A 265 -20.89 32.88 3.14
N ARG A 266 -20.45 34.08 3.54
CA ARG A 266 -19.09 34.63 3.31
C ARG A 266 -18.14 34.23 4.44
#